data_AF-A0A151IRM8-F1
#
_entry.id   AF-A0A151IRM8-F1
#
_cell.length_a   1.000
_cell.length_b   1.000
_cell.length_c   1.000
_cell.angle_alpha   90.00
_cell.angle_beta   90.00
_cell.angle_gamma   90.00
#
_symmetry.space_group_name_H-M   'P 1'
#
loop_
_entity.id
_entity.type
_entity.pdbx_description
1 polymer ?
#
loop_
_entity_poly.entity_id
_entity_poly.type
_entity_poly.pdbx_seq_one_letter_code
_entity_poly.pdbx_strand_id
1 'polypeptide(L)'
;MPAGCHIEVPREIATKRAVISVRTTDNACFAWSVVAALHPAEEHVYRESSYPHYTAVLNLAGIEFPMILKDIQKFEQLNAMSINVYGIGNKQILPLRLTSDKKEKHINLLYLQDPRDDNVGHFAWIKNLSRLVSSQLSKVKNKKFFCDRCLHYFGSRERLQLHTIDCGKINNCAIRLARFRRAYYGNDCFETLLNVLSFIEEGPFVVIDCSRQNESVKGATVDVRIEFDCKENVPANTTVYCLIIHDRVVQYNPLTNVVRKIT
;
A
#
# COMPACT_ATOMS: atom_id res chain seq x y z
N MET A 1 7.91 14.42 6.59
CA MET A 1 6.63 14.92 7.08
C MET A 1 6.61 14.75 8.59
N PRO A 2 6.78 15.85 9.35
CA PRO A 2 6.54 15.90 10.80
C PRO A 2 5.07 15.59 11.14
N ALA A 3 4.80 15.18 12.38
CA ALA A 3 3.47 14.79 12.84
C ALA A 3 3.06 15.60 14.10
N GLY A 4 2.11 16.54 13.98
CA GLY A 4 1.56 17.32 15.09
C GLY A 4 0.23 16.77 15.61
N CYS A 5 0.01 16.86 16.92
CA CYS A 5 -0.90 15.94 17.63
C CYS A 5 -2.36 16.36 17.83
N HIS A 6 -2.90 17.25 17.00
CA HIS A 6 -4.32 17.62 17.09
C HIS A 6 -5.04 17.62 15.74
N ILE A 7 -5.12 16.45 15.10
CA ILE A 7 -5.91 16.26 13.88
C ILE A 7 -7.13 15.41 14.20
N GLU A 8 -8.31 15.92 13.87
CA GLU A 8 -9.55 15.14 13.99
C GLU A 8 -9.62 14.08 12.89
N VAL A 9 -9.98 12.86 13.28
CA VAL A 9 -10.23 11.78 12.33
C VAL A 9 -11.47 12.13 11.50
N PRO A 10 -11.39 12.16 10.15
CA PRO A 10 -12.53 12.47 9.30
C PRO A 10 -13.76 11.61 9.62
N ARG A 11 -14.96 12.19 9.56
CA ARG A 11 -16.21 11.53 9.98
C ARG A 11 -16.45 10.21 9.24
N GLU A 12 -16.07 10.13 7.98
CA GLU A 12 -16.17 8.93 7.13
C GLU A 12 -15.33 7.78 7.66
N ILE A 13 -14.23 8.08 8.36
CA ILE A 13 -13.35 7.09 8.98
C ILE A 13 -13.81 6.81 10.42
N ALA A 14 -14.14 7.85 11.18
CA ALA A 14 -14.59 7.73 12.58
C ALA A 14 -15.85 6.86 12.71
N THR A 15 -16.83 7.03 11.81
CA THR A 15 -18.07 6.24 11.80
C THR A 15 -17.84 4.74 11.59
N LYS A 16 -16.74 4.37 10.93
CA LYS A 16 -16.36 2.96 10.73
C LYS A 16 -15.89 2.30 12.02
N ARG A 17 -15.56 3.03 13.10
CA ARG A 17 -15.05 2.49 14.37
C ARG A 17 -13.89 1.49 14.18
N ALA A 18 -13.08 1.71 13.15
CA ALA A 18 -11.98 0.84 12.73
C ALA A 18 -10.61 1.40 13.10
N VAL A 19 -10.57 2.66 13.55
CA VAL A 19 -9.37 3.42 13.89
C VAL A 19 -9.52 3.95 15.33
N ILE A 20 -8.43 3.93 16.08
CA ILE A 20 -8.30 4.58 17.38
C ILE A 20 -7.23 5.67 17.24
N SER A 21 -7.63 6.91 17.48
CA SER A 21 -6.73 8.06 17.57
C SER A 21 -6.66 8.47 19.04
N VAL A 22 -5.51 8.22 19.67
CA VAL A 22 -5.24 8.68 21.03
C VAL A 22 -4.96 10.16 20.95
N ARG A 23 -5.62 10.95 21.80
CA ARG A 23 -5.45 12.41 21.85
C ARG A 23 -4.23 12.71 22.70
N THR A 24 -3.26 13.41 22.13
CA THR A 24 -1.95 13.62 22.76
C THR A 24 -1.52 15.07 22.61
N THR A 25 -0.74 15.59 23.56
CA THR A 25 -0.24 16.98 23.53
C THR A 25 1.28 17.07 23.33
N ASP A 26 1.98 15.94 23.36
CA ASP A 26 3.44 15.84 23.41
C ASP A 26 4.09 15.51 22.04
N ASN A 27 3.32 15.58 20.95
CA ASN A 27 3.77 15.21 19.61
C ASN A 27 4.17 13.72 19.43
N ALA A 28 3.82 12.84 20.39
CA ALA A 28 4.17 11.43 20.37
C ALA A 28 3.05 10.50 19.85
N CYS A 29 2.14 11.00 19.00
CA CYS A 29 1.00 10.21 18.47
C CYS A 29 1.38 8.86 17.84
N PHE A 30 2.57 8.77 17.23
CA PHE A 30 3.09 7.49 16.73
C PHE A 30 3.25 6.47 17.86
N ALA A 31 3.94 6.85 18.93
CA ALA A 31 4.22 5.96 20.06
C ALA A 31 2.93 5.59 20.79
N TRP A 32 2.05 6.55 21.02
CA TRP A 32 0.73 6.31 21.60
C TRP A 32 -0.13 5.38 20.74
N SER A 33 -0.09 5.51 19.41
CA SER A 33 -0.80 4.59 18.50
C SER A 33 -0.25 3.17 18.57
N VAL A 34 1.08 3.02 18.66
CA VAL A 34 1.71 1.71 18.82
C VAL A 34 1.33 1.10 20.18
N VAL A 35 1.38 1.87 21.26
CA VAL A 35 0.96 1.41 22.59
C VAL A 35 -0.51 1.03 22.61
N ALA A 36 -1.40 1.80 21.98
CA ALA A 36 -2.81 1.46 21.88
C ALA A 36 -3.05 0.10 21.20
N ALA A 37 -2.20 -0.25 20.22
CA ALA A 37 -2.25 -1.55 19.56
C ALA A 37 -1.73 -2.70 20.43
N LEU A 38 -0.69 -2.44 21.24
CA LEU A 38 -0.07 -3.44 22.12
C LEU A 38 -0.86 -3.66 23.42
N HIS A 39 -1.51 -2.61 23.91
CA HIS A 39 -2.31 -2.61 25.14
C HIS A 39 -3.71 -2.03 24.86
N PRO A 40 -4.58 -2.73 24.10
CA PRO A 40 -5.90 -2.19 23.76
C PRO A 40 -6.75 -1.96 25.01
N ALA A 41 -7.18 -0.72 25.21
CA ALA A 41 -8.14 -0.38 26.26
C ALA A 41 -9.57 -0.78 25.86
N GLU A 42 -10.38 -1.15 26.85
CA GLU A 42 -11.80 -1.45 26.65
C GLU A 42 -12.65 -0.17 26.62
N GLU A 43 -12.35 0.75 27.55
CA GLU A 43 -13.06 2.01 27.72
C GLU A 43 -12.16 3.23 27.51
N HIS A 44 -12.79 4.35 27.16
CA HIS A 44 -12.13 5.64 26.98
C HIS A 44 -10.89 5.60 26.07
N VAL A 45 -10.92 4.75 25.04
CA VAL A 45 -9.82 4.41 24.11
C VAL A 45 -9.12 5.60 23.42
N TYR A 46 -9.63 6.82 23.57
CA TYR A 46 -9.03 8.03 23.00
C TYR A 46 -8.17 8.80 24.02
N ARG A 47 -8.11 8.39 25.29
CA ARG A 47 -7.37 9.06 26.37
C ARG A 47 -6.01 8.40 26.59
N GLU A 48 -4.95 9.20 26.76
CA GLU A 48 -3.62 8.71 27.14
C GLU A 48 -3.65 7.90 28.44
N SER A 49 -4.43 8.36 29.42
CA SER A 49 -4.55 7.71 30.73
C SER A 49 -5.11 6.29 30.68
N SER A 50 -5.72 5.88 29.56
CA SER A 50 -6.20 4.51 29.35
C SER A 50 -5.07 3.53 29.01
N TYR A 51 -3.85 4.03 28.83
CA TYR A 51 -2.71 3.26 28.36
C TYR A 51 -1.49 3.47 29.27
N PRO A 52 -0.60 2.46 29.39
CA PRO A 52 0.71 2.69 29.98
C PRO A 52 1.48 3.75 29.18
N HIS A 53 2.29 4.56 29.86
CA HIS A 53 3.10 5.58 29.19
C HIS A 53 4.05 4.93 28.17
N TYR A 54 4.17 5.49 26.97
CA TYR A 54 4.87 4.82 25.86
C TYR A 54 6.35 4.55 26.14
N THR A 55 7.01 5.38 26.95
CA THR A 55 8.43 5.19 27.32
C THR A 55 8.65 3.95 28.19
N ALA A 56 7.61 3.45 28.88
CA ALA A 56 7.69 2.22 29.66
C ALA A 56 7.50 0.96 28.80
N VAL A 57 6.93 1.11 27.59
CA VAL A 57 6.57 -0.01 26.71
C VAL A 57 7.52 -0.11 25.52
N LEU A 58 8.00 1.01 25.00
CA LEU A 58 8.71 1.10 23.73
C LEU A 58 10.16 1.51 23.92
N ASN A 59 11.06 0.87 23.18
CA ASN A 59 12.44 1.32 23.02
C ASN A 59 12.48 2.43 21.96
N LEU A 60 12.75 3.66 22.40
CA LEU A 60 12.82 4.86 21.57
C LEU A 60 14.24 5.43 21.47
N ALA A 61 15.27 4.60 21.69
CA ALA A 61 16.66 5.05 21.68
C ALA A 61 17.04 5.75 20.36
N GLY A 62 17.39 7.02 20.46
CA GLY A 62 17.77 7.87 19.33
C GLY A 62 16.64 8.10 18.32
N ILE A 63 15.38 8.03 18.75
CA ILE A 63 14.23 8.49 17.98
C ILE A 63 13.71 9.77 18.62
N GLU A 64 13.54 10.80 17.79
CA GLU A 64 13.00 12.09 18.21
C GLU A 64 11.57 12.25 17.72
N PHE A 65 10.79 13.01 18.47
CA PHE A 65 9.44 13.41 18.08
C PHE A 65 9.45 14.81 17.46
N PRO A 66 8.61 15.06 16.45
CA PRO A 66 7.61 14.15 15.91
C PRO A 66 8.20 13.08 14.96
N MET A 67 7.69 11.85 15.05
CA MET A 67 8.22 10.75 14.25
C MET A 67 7.89 10.89 12.77
N ILE A 68 8.87 10.58 11.93
CA ILE A 68 8.77 10.65 10.47
C ILE A 68 8.91 9.26 9.84
N LEU A 69 8.31 9.06 8.66
CA LEU A 69 8.23 7.74 8.00
C LEU A 69 9.59 7.03 7.83
N LYS A 70 10.69 7.78 7.64
CA LYS A 70 12.03 7.21 7.48
C LYS A 70 12.55 6.53 8.75
N ASP A 71 12.14 6.99 9.93
CA ASP A 71 12.64 6.48 11.21
C ASP A 71 11.88 5.24 11.69
N ILE A 72 10.76 4.90 11.04
CA ILE A 72 9.97 3.70 11.37
C ILE A 72 10.79 2.42 11.19
N GLN A 73 11.70 2.37 10.20
CA GLN A 73 12.55 1.18 10.03
C GLN A 73 13.48 0.97 11.24
N LYS A 74 14.05 2.06 11.78
CA LYS A 74 14.86 2.01 13.00
C LYS A 74 14.00 1.56 14.19
N PHE A 75 12.79 2.11 14.32
CA PHE A 75 11.83 1.72 15.36
C PHE A 75 11.48 0.21 15.31
N GLU A 76 11.18 -0.33 14.13
CA GLU A 76 10.86 -1.74 13.90
C GLU A 76 12.00 -2.68 14.33
N GLN A 77 13.25 -2.25 14.15
CA GLN A 77 14.44 -2.97 14.59
C GLN A 77 14.57 -2.95 16.12
N LEU A 78 14.45 -1.77 16.74
CA LEU A 78 14.58 -1.60 18.19
C LEU A 78 13.53 -2.36 19.00
N ASN A 79 12.32 -2.53 18.45
CA ASN A 79 11.18 -3.12 19.16
C ASN A 79 10.81 -4.52 18.64
N ALA A 80 11.62 -5.09 17.73
CA ALA A 80 11.37 -6.40 17.12
C ALA A 80 9.93 -6.57 16.58
N MET A 81 9.42 -5.53 15.91
CA MET A 81 8.06 -5.51 15.37
C MET A 81 8.03 -4.96 13.94
N SER A 82 6.85 -4.98 13.31
CA SER A 82 6.68 -4.52 11.93
C SER A 82 5.45 -3.63 11.79
N ILE A 83 5.53 -2.62 10.95
CA ILE A 83 4.52 -1.56 10.82
C ILE A 83 4.21 -1.31 9.36
N ASN A 84 2.91 -1.32 9.03
CA ASN A 84 2.41 -0.70 7.81
C ASN A 84 1.79 0.66 8.15
N VAL A 85 1.93 1.62 7.25
CA VAL A 85 1.30 2.93 7.33
C VAL A 85 0.44 3.12 6.10
N TYR A 86 -0.82 3.46 6.32
CA TYR A 86 -1.79 3.83 5.28
C TYR A 86 -2.10 5.31 5.38
N GLY A 87 -2.58 5.91 4.30
CA GLY A 87 -3.03 7.29 4.22
C GLY A 87 -4.39 7.37 3.55
N ILE A 88 -4.91 8.58 3.44
CA ILE A 88 -6.16 8.88 2.73
C ILE A 88 -5.82 9.70 1.48
N GLY A 89 -6.16 9.20 0.29
CA GLY A 89 -6.09 9.92 -0.98
C GLY A 89 -7.40 9.76 -1.75
N ASN A 90 -7.98 10.85 -2.27
CA ASN A 90 -9.31 10.87 -2.89
C ASN A 90 -10.38 10.07 -2.14
N LYS A 91 -10.46 10.26 -0.81
CA LYS A 91 -11.41 9.55 0.08
C LYS A 91 -11.21 8.02 0.13
N GLN A 92 -10.09 7.51 -0.36
CA GLN A 92 -9.71 6.10 -0.32
C GLN A 92 -8.49 5.86 0.55
N ILE A 93 -8.47 4.72 1.22
CA ILE A 93 -7.34 4.25 2.02
C ILE A 93 -6.31 3.60 1.10
N LEU A 94 -5.07 4.08 1.20
CA LEU A 94 -3.97 3.68 0.34
C LEU A 94 -2.73 3.38 1.19
N PRO A 95 -1.89 2.39 0.82
CA PRO A 95 -0.63 2.14 1.52
C PRO A 95 0.37 3.27 1.26
N LEU A 96 0.93 3.86 2.32
CA LEU A 96 2.01 4.85 2.25
C LEU A 96 3.38 4.20 2.49
N ARG A 97 3.44 3.28 3.45
CA ARG A 97 4.63 2.50 3.79
C ARG A 97 4.21 1.10 4.13
N LEU A 98 4.85 0.12 3.53
CA LEU A 98 4.65 -1.29 3.87
C LEU A 98 5.96 -1.87 4.34
N THR A 99 5.91 -2.68 5.39
CA THR A 99 7.06 -3.43 5.84
C THR A 99 7.41 -4.52 4.82
N SER A 100 8.70 -4.71 4.56
CA SER A 100 9.19 -5.81 3.73
C SER A 100 9.25 -7.12 4.50
N ASP A 101 9.41 -7.05 5.82
CA ASP A 101 9.59 -8.17 6.72
C ASP A 101 8.50 -8.14 7.80
N LYS A 102 7.39 -8.82 7.51
CA LYS A 102 6.25 -8.87 8.43
C LYS A 102 6.58 -9.81 9.58
N LYS A 103 6.75 -9.22 10.76
CA LYS A 103 6.99 -9.93 12.02
C LYS A 103 5.67 -10.37 12.65
N GLU A 104 5.77 -11.28 13.63
CA GLU A 104 4.62 -11.73 14.42
C GLU A 104 3.86 -10.56 15.06
N LYS A 105 4.59 -9.64 15.70
CA LYS A 105 4.06 -8.35 16.14
C LYS A 105 3.96 -7.41 14.94
N HIS A 106 2.76 -7.27 14.39
CA HIS A 106 2.47 -6.43 13.24
C HIS A 106 1.37 -5.41 13.53
N ILE A 107 1.63 -4.13 13.23
CA ILE A 107 0.69 -3.03 13.46
C ILE A 107 0.40 -2.31 12.15
N ASN A 108 -0.86 -2.01 11.91
CA ASN A 108 -1.31 -1.14 10.83
C ASN A 108 -1.64 0.24 11.42
N LEU A 109 -0.99 1.29 10.93
CA LEU A 109 -1.23 2.68 11.33
C LEU A 109 -1.88 3.45 10.18
N LEU A 110 -2.72 4.42 10.52
CA LEU A 110 -3.26 5.42 9.62
C LEU A 110 -2.53 6.73 9.87
N TYR A 111 -1.99 7.32 8.81
CA TYR A 111 -1.45 8.68 8.80
C TYR A 111 -2.53 9.63 8.27
N LEU A 112 -2.89 10.60 9.10
CA LEU A 112 -3.83 11.67 8.78
C LEU A 112 -3.03 12.95 8.58
N GLN A 113 -3.22 13.65 7.48
CA GLN A 113 -2.57 14.94 7.21
C GLN A 113 -3.52 16.07 7.63
N ASP A 114 -3.01 17.16 8.21
CA ASP A 114 -3.81 18.35 8.48
C ASP A 114 -4.17 19.00 7.14
N PRO A 115 -5.47 19.28 6.87
CA PRO A 115 -5.87 19.96 5.64
C PRO A 115 -5.28 21.37 5.46
N ARG A 116 -4.77 21.98 6.54
CA ARG A 116 -4.25 23.35 6.57
C ARG A 116 -2.73 23.42 6.54
N ASP A 117 -2.04 22.33 6.84
CA ASP A 117 -0.58 22.26 6.84
C ASP A 117 -0.10 20.86 6.43
N ASP A 118 0.47 20.77 5.23
CA ASP A 118 0.99 19.53 4.67
C ASP A 118 2.15 18.95 5.48
N ASN A 119 2.79 19.75 6.34
CA ASN A 119 3.89 19.32 7.20
C ASN A 119 3.42 18.78 8.55
N VAL A 120 2.12 18.80 8.83
CA VAL A 120 1.54 18.34 10.09
C VAL A 120 0.70 17.11 9.82
N GLY A 121 1.10 15.99 10.40
CA GLY A 121 0.31 14.76 10.37
C GLY A 121 0.04 14.14 11.74
N HIS A 122 -0.80 13.13 11.78
CA HIS A 122 -1.15 12.40 13.00
C HIS A 122 -1.22 10.91 12.69
N PHE A 123 -0.58 10.11 13.53
CA PHE A 123 -0.70 8.67 13.48
C PHE A 123 -1.86 8.22 14.36
N ALA A 124 -2.66 7.29 13.83
CA ALA A 124 -3.72 6.61 14.54
C ALA A 124 -3.63 5.10 14.31
N TRP A 125 -4.05 4.29 15.27
CA TRP A 125 -4.02 2.85 15.16
C TRP A 125 -5.22 2.32 14.35
N ILE A 126 -4.96 1.51 13.31
CA ILE A 126 -5.98 0.76 12.59
C ILE A 126 -6.22 -0.58 13.29
N LYS A 127 -7.19 -0.62 14.20
CA LYS A 127 -7.58 -1.86 14.89
C LYS A 127 -8.31 -2.88 14.01
N ASN A 128 -8.91 -2.44 12.90
CA ASN A 128 -9.59 -3.33 11.97
C ASN A 128 -9.50 -2.84 10.52
N LEU A 129 -8.46 -3.28 9.81
CA LEU A 129 -8.22 -2.87 8.42
C LEU A 129 -9.38 -3.26 7.50
N SER A 130 -9.89 -4.49 7.59
CA SER A 130 -11.00 -4.94 6.75
C SER A 130 -12.22 -4.04 6.89
N ARG A 131 -12.61 -3.69 8.13
CA ARG A 131 -13.73 -2.76 8.39
C ARG A 131 -13.46 -1.35 7.83
N LEU A 132 -12.20 -0.91 7.89
CA LEU A 132 -11.79 0.39 7.36
C LEU A 132 -11.94 0.48 5.83
N VAL A 133 -11.54 -0.56 5.09
CA VAL A 133 -11.50 -0.54 3.62
C VAL A 133 -12.75 -1.14 2.94
N SER A 134 -13.54 -1.96 3.65
CA SER A 134 -14.71 -2.66 3.07
C SER A 134 -15.71 -1.74 2.37
N SER A 135 -15.92 -0.55 2.94
CA SER A 135 -16.88 0.42 2.42
C SER A 135 -16.46 1.07 1.11
N GLN A 136 -15.19 0.93 0.70
CA GLN A 136 -14.67 1.50 -0.55
C GLN A 136 -15.08 0.69 -1.78
N LEU A 137 -15.42 -0.59 -1.60
CA LEU A 137 -15.56 -1.52 -2.71
C LEU A 137 -17.01 -1.75 -3.14
N SER A 138 -17.92 -2.04 -2.19
CA SER A 138 -19.33 -2.27 -2.54
C SER A 138 -20.24 -2.16 -1.31
N LYS A 139 -21.53 -1.88 -1.58
CA LYS A 139 -22.62 -1.88 -0.58
C LYS A 139 -23.00 -3.30 -0.09
N VAL A 140 -22.43 -4.35 -0.69
CA VAL A 140 -22.73 -5.75 -0.36
C VAL A 140 -22.10 -6.13 0.98
N LYS A 141 -22.92 -6.66 1.89
CA LYS A 141 -22.59 -6.92 3.30
C LYS A 141 -21.80 -8.22 3.56
N ASN A 142 -21.34 -8.91 2.52
CA ASN A 142 -20.58 -10.14 2.69
C ASN A 142 -19.24 -9.86 3.37
N LYS A 143 -18.81 -10.77 4.26
CA LYS A 143 -17.52 -10.66 4.95
C LYS A 143 -16.40 -10.73 3.90
N LYS A 144 -15.54 -9.70 3.89
CA LYS A 144 -14.40 -9.57 2.99
C LYS A 144 -13.11 -9.67 3.79
N PHE A 145 -12.17 -10.47 3.30
CA PHE A 145 -10.85 -10.66 3.91
C PHE A 145 -9.81 -9.94 3.06
N PHE A 146 -9.08 -8.99 3.63
CA PHE A 146 -8.17 -8.14 2.88
C PHE A 146 -6.72 -8.55 3.09
N CYS A 147 -5.94 -8.56 2.02
CA CYS A 147 -4.49 -8.56 2.11
C CYS A 147 -4.04 -7.17 2.59
N ASP A 148 -3.24 -7.12 3.64
CA ASP A 148 -2.71 -5.87 4.18
C ASP A 148 -1.66 -5.23 3.26
N ARG A 149 -0.95 -5.99 2.43
CA ARG A 149 0.00 -5.42 1.45
C ARG A 149 -0.69 -4.77 0.24
N CYS A 150 -1.50 -5.53 -0.49
CA CYS A 150 -2.06 -5.08 -1.77
C CYS A 150 -3.50 -4.56 -1.67
N LEU A 151 -4.14 -4.67 -0.50
CA LEU A 151 -5.55 -4.33 -0.26
C LEU A 151 -6.56 -5.08 -1.16
N HIS A 152 -6.14 -6.14 -1.85
CA HIS A 152 -7.06 -7.05 -2.54
C HIS A 152 -7.89 -7.84 -1.53
N TYR A 153 -9.15 -8.10 -1.87
CA TYR A 153 -10.09 -8.79 -0.98
C TYR A 153 -10.44 -10.19 -1.49
N PHE A 154 -10.73 -11.08 -0.55
CA PHE A 154 -11.14 -12.45 -0.77
C PHE A 154 -12.42 -12.75 -0.01
N GLY A 155 -13.21 -13.69 -0.53
CA GLY A 155 -14.43 -14.17 0.14
C GLY A 155 -14.16 -15.09 1.33
N SER A 156 -12.95 -15.62 1.47
CA SER A 156 -12.57 -16.55 2.55
C SER A 156 -11.15 -16.29 3.05
N ARG A 157 -10.84 -16.75 4.27
CA ARG A 157 -9.53 -16.55 4.90
C ARG A 157 -8.47 -17.45 4.29
N GLU A 158 -8.85 -18.63 3.81
CA GLU A 158 -8.00 -19.63 3.16
C GLU A 158 -7.44 -19.08 1.84
N ARG A 159 -8.31 -18.44 1.03
CA ARG A 159 -7.88 -17.79 -0.22
C ARG A 159 -6.93 -16.62 0.04
N LEU A 160 -7.18 -15.86 1.10
CA LEU A 160 -6.24 -14.81 1.53
C LEU A 160 -4.89 -15.42 1.94
N GLN A 161 -4.87 -16.49 2.72
CA GLN A 161 -3.63 -17.14 3.16
C GLN A 161 -2.79 -17.61 1.97
N LEU A 162 -3.40 -18.31 1.01
CA LEU A 162 -2.74 -18.73 -0.23
C LEU A 162 -2.17 -17.52 -0.98
N HIS A 163 -2.95 -16.46 -1.13
CA HIS A 163 -2.49 -15.23 -1.76
C HIS A 163 -1.33 -14.56 -1.00
N THR A 164 -1.32 -14.59 0.34
CA THR A 164 -0.33 -13.85 1.13
C THR A 164 1.08 -14.39 0.91
N ILE A 165 1.22 -15.70 0.66
CA ILE A 165 2.50 -16.36 0.35
C ILE A 165 3.11 -15.76 -0.93
N ASP A 166 2.29 -15.64 -1.98
CA ASP A 166 2.74 -15.15 -3.28
C ASP A 166 2.83 -13.62 -3.32
N CYS A 167 1.90 -12.92 -2.65
CA CYS A 167 1.92 -11.47 -2.48
C CYS A 167 3.17 -11.00 -1.69
N GLY A 168 3.66 -11.84 -0.77
CA GLY A 168 4.95 -11.65 -0.10
C GLY A 168 6.13 -11.53 -1.06
N LYS A 169 6.15 -12.42 -2.07
CA LYS A 169 7.28 -12.67 -2.97
C LYS A 169 7.23 -11.83 -4.25
N ILE A 170 6.03 -11.68 -4.81
CA ILE A 170 5.77 -11.05 -6.12
C ILE A 170 5.50 -9.56 -5.94
N ASN A 171 4.64 -9.22 -4.98
CA ASN A 171 4.34 -7.83 -4.67
C ASN A 171 5.35 -7.32 -3.66
N ASN A 172 6.50 -6.87 -4.17
CA ASN A 172 7.31 -5.85 -3.52
C ASN A 172 6.52 -4.54 -3.50
N CYS A 173 5.32 -4.52 -2.89
CA CYS A 173 4.49 -3.34 -2.67
C CYS A 173 5.27 -2.39 -1.75
N ALA A 174 6.16 -1.61 -2.34
CA ALA A 174 5.88 -0.20 -2.45
C ALA A 174 5.51 0.01 -3.92
N ILE A 175 4.87 1.13 -4.25
CA ILE A 175 5.06 1.69 -5.59
C ILE A 175 6.57 1.98 -5.70
N ARG A 176 7.36 0.97 -6.08
CA ARG A 176 8.83 1.00 -6.18
C ARG A 176 9.26 1.25 -7.63
N LEU A 177 8.43 1.91 -8.43
CA LEU A 177 8.85 2.38 -9.75
C LEU A 177 10.07 3.33 -9.62
N ALA A 178 10.18 4.06 -8.51
CA ALA A 178 11.29 4.99 -8.27
C ALA A 178 12.66 4.30 -8.15
N ARG A 179 12.76 3.14 -7.48
CA ARG A 179 14.05 2.45 -7.30
C ARG A 179 14.54 1.72 -8.55
N PHE A 180 13.63 1.20 -9.39
CA PHE A 180 14.00 0.62 -10.69
C PHE A 180 14.51 1.70 -11.65
N ARG A 181 13.90 2.90 -11.63
CA ARG A 181 14.30 4.01 -12.48
C ARG A 181 15.74 4.47 -12.26
N ARG A 182 16.19 4.56 -11.01
CA ARG A 182 17.57 4.92 -10.70
C ARG A 182 18.57 3.90 -11.25
N ALA A 183 18.30 2.61 -11.06
CA ALA A 183 19.19 1.54 -11.49
C ALA A 183 19.22 1.37 -13.03
N TYR A 184 18.12 1.69 -13.72
CA TYR A 184 17.98 1.45 -15.16
C TYR A 184 18.16 2.71 -16.04
N TYR A 185 17.64 3.87 -15.60
CA TYR A 185 17.71 5.14 -16.35
C TYR A 185 18.71 6.16 -15.77
N GLY A 186 19.33 5.89 -14.62
CA GLY A 186 20.30 6.82 -14.01
C GLY A 186 19.69 8.15 -13.52
N ASN A 187 18.37 8.19 -13.28
CA ASN A 187 17.65 9.40 -12.88
C ASN A 187 17.34 9.38 -11.37
N ASP A 188 17.71 10.44 -10.65
CA ASP A 188 17.55 10.59 -9.19
C ASP A 188 16.18 11.16 -8.76
N CYS A 189 15.23 11.33 -9.70
CA CYS A 189 13.88 11.76 -9.36
C CYS A 189 13.08 10.65 -8.67
N PHE A 190 12.65 10.91 -7.42
CA PHE A 190 11.86 9.98 -6.59
C PHE A 190 10.35 10.06 -6.82
N GLU A 191 9.88 10.99 -7.63
CA GLU A 191 8.46 11.17 -7.91
C GLU A 191 7.96 10.11 -8.90
N THR A 192 6.80 9.53 -8.59
CA THR A 192 6.09 8.62 -9.49
C THR A 192 5.61 9.41 -10.72
N LEU A 193 5.66 8.81 -11.91
CA LEU A 193 5.20 9.48 -13.14
C LEU A 193 3.72 9.94 -13.03
N LEU A 194 2.91 9.13 -12.35
CA LEU A 194 1.54 9.45 -11.96
C LEU A 194 1.41 9.19 -10.46
N ASN A 195 0.74 10.08 -9.73
CA ASN A 195 0.25 9.76 -8.38
C ASN A 195 -0.96 8.82 -8.50
N VAL A 196 -1.41 8.22 -7.39
CA VAL A 196 -2.51 7.23 -7.41
C VAL A 196 -3.78 7.77 -8.06
N LEU A 197 -4.06 9.06 -7.89
CA LEU A 197 -5.26 9.71 -8.40
C LEU A 197 -5.18 9.89 -9.90
N SER A 198 -4.05 10.44 -10.38
CA SER A 198 -3.74 10.54 -11.79
C SER A 198 -3.62 9.17 -12.46
N PHE A 199 -3.23 8.13 -11.74
CA PHE A 199 -3.21 6.77 -12.27
C PHE A 199 -4.62 6.18 -12.46
N ILE A 200 -5.54 6.45 -11.53
CA ILE A 200 -6.93 6.01 -11.64
C ILE A 200 -7.67 6.76 -12.76
N GLU A 201 -7.36 8.05 -12.94
CA GLU A 201 -7.97 8.90 -13.97
C GLU A 201 -7.34 8.71 -15.36
N GLU A 202 -6.00 8.69 -15.45
CA GLU A 202 -5.25 8.69 -16.72
C GLU A 202 -4.63 7.33 -17.08
N GLY A 203 -4.66 6.36 -16.16
CA GLY A 203 -3.95 5.08 -16.30
C GLY A 203 -4.81 3.82 -16.42
N PRO A 204 -5.98 3.78 -17.08
CA PRO A 204 -6.63 2.51 -17.36
C PRO A 204 -5.79 1.71 -18.36
N PHE A 205 -4.90 0.86 -17.84
CA PHE A 205 -4.19 -0.14 -18.64
C PHE A 205 -5.12 -1.29 -18.95
N VAL A 206 -5.33 -1.57 -20.24
CA VAL A 206 -5.89 -2.85 -20.69
C VAL A 206 -4.72 -3.80 -20.94
N VAL A 207 -4.59 -4.81 -20.08
CA VAL A 207 -3.55 -5.85 -20.22
C VAL A 207 -4.15 -7.06 -20.92
N ILE A 208 -3.61 -7.40 -22.09
CA ILE A 208 -3.97 -8.60 -22.84
C ILE A 208 -2.83 -9.61 -22.68
N ASP A 209 -3.05 -10.65 -21.89
CA ASP A 209 -2.08 -11.74 -21.71
C ASP A 209 -2.16 -12.75 -22.86
N CYS A 210 -1.20 -12.68 -23.78
CA CYS A 210 -1.08 -13.60 -24.91
C CYS A 210 -0.20 -14.83 -24.62
N SER A 211 0.25 -15.06 -23.37
CA SER A 211 1.19 -16.15 -23.03
C SER A 211 0.63 -17.56 -23.25
N ARG A 212 -0.70 -17.71 -23.34
CA ARG A 212 -1.40 -18.99 -23.56
C ARG A 212 -2.18 -19.04 -24.88
N GLN A 213 -1.63 -18.48 -25.96
CA GLN A 213 -2.24 -18.62 -27.28
C GLN A 213 -2.25 -20.07 -27.77
N ASN A 214 -3.34 -20.45 -28.46
CA ASN A 214 -3.49 -21.77 -29.07
C ASN A 214 -2.38 -22.00 -30.11
N GLU A 215 -1.72 -23.17 -30.05
CA GLU A 215 -0.55 -23.48 -30.88
C GLU A 215 -0.87 -23.48 -32.38
N SER A 216 -2.13 -23.67 -32.77
CA SER A 216 -2.58 -23.58 -34.18
C SER A 216 -2.43 -22.18 -34.79
N VAL A 217 -2.20 -21.15 -33.96
CA VAL A 217 -2.07 -19.74 -34.38
C VAL A 217 -0.61 -19.36 -34.65
N LYS A 218 0.36 -20.23 -34.34
CA LYS A 218 1.81 -19.96 -34.38
C LYS A 218 2.41 -19.66 -35.77
N GLY A 219 1.63 -19.76 -36.85
CA GLY A 219 2.13 -19.63 -38.24
C GLY A 219 1.55 -18.47 -39.07
N ALA A 220 0.62 -17.67 -38.53
CA ALA A 220 -0.05 -16.60 -39.27
C ALA A 220 -0.05 -15.28 -38.49
N THR A 221 -0.26 -14.17 -39.21
CA THR A 221 -0.49 -12.85 -38.58
C THR A 221 -1.74 -12.92 -37.70
N VAL A 222 -1.61 -12.48 -36.45
CA VAL A 222 -2.72 -12.41 -35.49
C VAL A 222 -3.24 -10.98 -35.45
N ASP A 223 -4.42 -10.77 -36.02
CA ASP A 223 -5.11 -9.49 -35.89
C ASP A 223 -5.83 -9.43 -34.53
N VAL A 224 -5.38 -8.52 -33.67
CA VAL A 224 -6.02 -8.26 -32.37
C VAL A 224 -6.94 -7.06 -32.54
N ARG A 225 -8.25 -7.30 -32.52
CA ARG A 225 -9.26 -6.24 -32.48
C ARG A 225 -9.67 -6.00 -31.03
N ILE A 226 -9.52 -4.76 -30.57
CA ILE A 226 -9.94 -4.33 -29.24
C ILE A 226 -11.11 -3.37 -29.43
N GLU A 227 -12.24 -3.68 -28.79
CA GLU A 227 -13.41 -2.83 -28.78
C GLU A 227 -13.65 -2.30 -27.37
N PHE A 228 -13.93 -1.01 -27.26
CA PHE A 228 -14.22 -0.34 -26.00
C PHE A 228 -15.69 0.05 -26.00
N ASP A 229 -16.40 -0.31 -24.92
CA ASP A 229 -17.72 0.23 -24.62
C ASP A 229 -17.56 1.25 -23.49
N CYS A 230 -17.86 2.51 -23.79
CA CYS A 230 -17.63 3.64 -22.89
C CYS A 230 -18.97 4.19 -22.42
N LYS A 231 -19.08 4.47 -21.11
CA LYS A 231 -20.29 5.10 -20.53
C LYS A 231 -20.54 6.51 -21.05
N GLU A 232 -19.49 7.17 -21.53
CA GLU A 232 -19.51 8.51 -22.08
C GLU A 232 -18.73 8.52 -23.39
N ASN A 233 -18.99 9.50 -24.25
CA ASN A 233 -18.30 9.64 -25.53
C ASN A 233 -16.81 9.91 -25.30
N VAL A 234 -15.95 9.18 -26.03
CA VAL A 234 -14.50 9.44 -26.04
C VAL A 234 -14.25 10.83 -26.68
N PRO A 235 -13.49 11.72 -26.04
CA PRO A 235 -13.19 13.04 -26.60
C PRO A 235 -12.54 12.96 -27.99
N ALA A 236 -12.84 13.96 -28.83
CA ALA A 236 -12.17 14.09 -30.12
C ALA A 236 -10.64 14.23 -29.92
N ASN A 237 -9.86 13.67 -30.85
CA ASN A 237 -8.39 13.63 -30.81
C ASN A 237 -7.76 12.79 -29.67
N THR A 238 -8.51 11.86 -29.07
CA THR A 238 -7.94 10.90 -28.12
C THR A 238 -6.98 9.94 -28.84
N THR A 239 -5.74 9.83 -28.34
CA THR A 239 -4.71 8.92 -28.87
C THR A 239 -4.55 7.71 -27.96
N VAL A 240 -4.48 6.52 -28.54
CA VAL A 240 -4.24 5.27 -27.81
C VAL A 240 -2.80 4.81 -28.04
N TYR A 241 -2.09 4.48 -26.97
CA TYR A 241 -0.75 3.91 -27.02
C TYR A 241 -0.82 2.41 -26.70
N CYS A 242 -0.16 1.59 -27.52
CA CYS A 242 -0.04 0.16 -27.30
C CYS A 242 1.42 -0.21 -27.00
N LEU A 243 1.64 -0.97 -25.93
CA LEU A 243 2.94 -1.55 -25.59
C LEU A 243 2.83 -3.07 -25.63
N ILE A 244 3.57 -3.70 -26.55
CA ILE A 244 3.63 -5.16 -26.65
C ILE A 244 4.89 -5.64 -25.94
N ILE A 245 4.71 -6.48 -24.92
CA ILE A 245 5.80 -7.10 -24.18
C ILE A 245 5.88 -8.57 -24.60
N HIS A 246 6.95 -8.94 -25.30
CA HIS A 246 7.23 -10.32 -25.65
C HIS A 246 8.24 -10.90 -24.68
N ASP A 247 7.85 -11.96 -23.97
CA ASP A 247 8.81 -12.78 -23.24
C ASP A 247 9.58 -13.66 -24.24
N ARG A 248 10.91 -13.62 -24.19
CA ARG A 248 11.78 -14.48 -25.00
C ARG A 248 12.64 -15.29 -24.05
N VAL A 249 12.34 -16.59 -23.96
CA VAL A 249 13.18 -17.53 -23.24
C VAL A 249 14.45 -17.77 -24.07
N VAL A 250 15.58 -17.30 -23.54
CA VAL A 250 16.91 -17.54 -24.13
C VAL A 250 17.68 -18.49 -23.23
N GLN A 251 18.34 -19.47 -23.83
CA GLN A 251 19.29 -20.32 -23.14
C GLN A 251 20.64 -19.63 -23.17
N TYR A 252 21.12 -19.20 -22.00
CA TYR A 252 22.48 -18.72 -21.83
C TYR A 252 23.37 -19.87 -21.37
N ASN A 253 24.46 -20.14 -22.11
CA ASN A 253 25.50 -21.06 -21.67
C ASN A 253 26.67 -20.25 -21.05
N PRO A 254 26.84 -20.30 -19.71
CA PRO A 254 27.87 -19.50 -19.04
C PRO A 254 29.31 -19.91 -19.38
N LEU A 255 29.52 -21.13 -19.87
CA LEU A 255 30.86 -21.63 -20.21
C LEU A 255 31.31 -21.18 -21.61
N THR A 256 30.37 -20.90 -22.50
CA THR A 256 30.68 -20.52 -23.89
C THR A 256 30.26 -19.10 -24.24
N ASN A 257 29.57 -18.40 -23.32
CA ASN A 257 28.93 -17.09 -23.54
C ASN A 257 27.96 -17.05 -24.74
N VAL A 258 27.49 -18.22 -25.19
CA VAL A 258 26.56 -18.29 -26.31
C VAL A 258 25.13 -18.15 -25.79
N VAL A 259 24.38 -17.23 -26.39
CA VAL A 259 22.94 -17.07 -26.17
C VAL A 259 22.20 -17.73 -27.34
N ARG A 260 21.42 -18.77 -27.06
CA ARG A 260 20.55 -19.41 -28.06
C ARG A 260 19.10 -19.06 -27.77
N LYS A 261 18.35 -18.70 -28.81
CA LYS A 261 16.89 -18.61 -28.71
C LYS A 261 16.35 -20.03 -28.58
N ILE A 262 15.58 -20.28 -27.52
CA ILE A 262 14.77 -21.49 -27.43
C ILE A 262 13.49 -21.14 -28.20
N THR A 263 13.35 -21.65 -29.41
CA THR A 263 12.10 -21.55 -30.19
C THR A 263 11.02 -22.41 -29.56
#